data_AF-A0A495QAH4-F1
#
_entry.id   AF-A0A495QAH4-F1
#
_cell.length_a   1.000
_cell.length_b   1.000
_cell.length_c   1.000
_cell.angle_alpha   90.00
_cell.angle_beta   90.00
_cell.angle_gamma   90.00
#
_symmetry.space_group_name_H-M   'P 1'
#
loop_
_entity.id
_entity.type
_entity.pdbx_description
1 polymer ?
#
loop_
_entity_poly.entity_id
_entity_poly.type
_entity_poly.pdbx_seq_one_letter_code
_entity_poly.pdbx_strand_id
1 'polypeptide(L)'
;MIDWARLHGMYGPAHDVPALLQAAETGADDAWEGLWARLWHQETTCDAGIAALPTLASLSRHTNRAVRLPAVELAGAIFGAGLREGRPLKETEELRRPVAMLSASADQCLSERPADYRTYFRAKLALDGFPVLSDMLDDFLDFCCDVPCPQCSDKVSIVIGDYGCYSSIRDWNLGDVHPIPLRPASPNDLRHVQQHLHHAAVRDARPRLARGLTHVFGDATCGTCDAVFSVISALETRPTPFGESAEEAAGA
;
A
#
# COMPACT_ATOMS: atom_id res chain seq x y z
N MET A 1 16.00 -14.89 19.52
CA MET A 1 15.94 -13.57 20.18
C MET A 1 16.64 -12.59 19.25
N ILE A 2 16.02 -11.46 18.93
CA ILE A 2 16.57 -10.47 17.99
C ILE A 2 17.66 -9.68 18.72
N ASP A 3 18.85 -9.55 18.11
CA ASP A 3 19.93 -8.71 18.63
C ASP A 3 19.77 -7.27 18.13
N TRP A 4 18.91 -6.51 18.83
CA TRP A 4 18.55 -5.13 18.48
C TRP A 4 19.73 -4.15 18.46
N ALA A 5 20.79 -4.43 19.23
CA ALA A 5 21.98 -3.61 19.25
C ALA A 5 22.77 -3.67 17.93
N ARG A 6 22.54 -4.73 17.12
CA ARG A 6 23.15 -4.89 15.79
C ARG A 6 22.30 -4.38 14.65
N LEU A 7 21.04 -3.99 14.93
CA LEU A 7 20.14 -3.42 13.94
C LEU A 7 20.24 -1.89 13.93
N HIS A 8 20.02 -1.32 12.76
CA HIS A 8 19.90 0.12 12.58
C HIS A 8 18.42 0.48 12.41
N GLY A 9 17.97 1.47 13.18
CA GLY A 9 16.75 2.23 12.95
C GLY A 9 17.02 3.40 12.00
N MET A 10 16.02 4.26 11.80
CA MET A 10 16.13 5.40 10.86
C MET A 10 17.23 6.42 11.22
N TYR A 11 17.59 6.52 12.51
CA TYR A 11 18.53 7.54 13.03
C TYR A 11 19.75 6.95 13.75
N GLY A 12 20.06 5.67 13.53
CA GLY A 12 21.21 5.00 14.17
C GLY A 12 20.84 3.67 14.84
N PRO A 13 21.62 3.20 15.82
CA PRO A 13 21.40 1.90 16.46
C PRO A 13 20.01 1.75 17.09
N ALA A 14 19.37 0.60 16.94
CA ALA A 14 17.98 0.34 17.36
C ALA A 14 17.85 -0.22 18.79
N HIS A 15 18.78 0.10 19.69
CA HIS A 15 18.85 -0.51 21.03
C HIS A 15 17.67 -0.15 21.95
N ASP A 16 16.97 0.95 21.67
CA ASP A 16 15.82 1.43 22.44
C ASP A 16 14.47 0.94 21.90
N VAL A 17 14.43 0.37 20.69
CA VAL A 17 13.21 -0.19 20.09
C VAL A 17 12.52 -1.23 20.99
N PRO A 18 13.24 -2.15 21.68
CA PRO A 18 12.59 -3.09 22.60
C PRO A 18 11.84 -2.40 23.75
N ALA A 19 12.42 -1.34 24.33
CA ALA A 19 11.79 -0.60 25.41
C ALA A 19 10.55 0.17 24.92
N LEU A 20 10.63 0.73 23.71
CA LEU A 20 9.49 1.37 23.05
C LEU A 20 8.36 0.37 22.76
N LEU A 21 8.67 -0.83 22.24
CA LEU A 21 7.68 -1.89 22.01
C LEU A 21 7.00 -2.33 23.31
N GLN A 22 7.76 -2.45 24.40
CA GLN A 22 7.21 -2.78 25.72
C GLN A 22 6.33 -1.66 26.27
N ALA A 23 6.72 -0.39 26.11
CA ALA A 23 5.89 0.74 26.52
C ALA A 23 4.60 0.83 25.67
N ALA A 24 4.69 0.56 24.38
CA ALA A 24 3.56 0.55 23.45
C ALA A 24 2.49 -0.50 23.80
N GLU A 25 2.85 -1.61 24.48
CA GLU A 25 1.88 -2.57 25.03
C GLU A 25 0.90 -1.94 26.03
N THR A 26 1.28 -0.83 26.67
CA THR A 26 0.39 -0.11 27.60
C THR A 26 -0.56 0.85 26.89
N GLY A 27 -0.36 1.09 25.59
CA GLY A 27 -1.10 2.07 24.80
C GLY A 27 -0.61 3.50 25.00
N ALA A 28 0.67 3.68 25.37
CA ALA A 28 1.28 4.99 25.55
C ALA A 28 1.59 5.65 24.20
N ASP A 29 1.07 6.86 23.98
CA ASP A 29 1.18 7.57 22.69
C ASP A 29 2.62 7.95 22.34
N ASP A 30 3.41 8.38 23.33
CA ASP A 30 4.83 8.73 23.18
C ASP A 30 5.69 7.53 22.73
N ALA A 31 5.34 6.33 23.19
CA ALA A 31 5.98 5.10 22.74
C ALA A 31 5.68 4.83 21.26
N TRP A 32 4.45 5.04 20.81
CA TRP A 32 4.08 4.89 19.40
C TRP A 32 4.74 5.94 18.52
N GLU A 33 4.78 7.21 18.93
CA GLU A 33 5.52 8.26 18.22
C GLU A 33 7.01 7.91 18.08
N GLY A 34 7.61 7.40 19.16
CA GLY A 34 8.99 6.89 19.15
C GLY A 34 9.18 5.73 18.17
N LEU A 35 8.27 4.75 18.15
CA LEU A 35 8.33 3.63 17.21
C LEU A 35 8.20 4.08 15.77
N TRP A 36 7.27 4.99 15.46
CA TRP A 36 7.17 5.59 14.14
C TRP A 36 8.49 6.21 13.73
N ALA A 37 9.04 7.13 14.54
CA ALA A 37 10.29 7.80 14.23
C ALA A 37 11.48 6.85 14.02
N ARG A 38 11.54 5.71 14.73
CA ARG A 38 12.69 4.78 14.67
C ARG A 38 12.57 3.70 13.60
N LEU A 39 11.36 3.30 13.23
CA LEU A 39 11.13 2.14 12.37
C LEU A 39 10.70 2.53 10.95
N TRP A 40 10.20 3.74 10.76
CA TRP A 40 9.70 4.22 9.48
C TRP A 40 9.90 5.73 9.34
N HIS A 41 10.37 6.19 8.18
CA HIS A 41 10.45 7.63 7.91
C HIS A 41 10.34 7.89 6.41
N GLN A 42 9.53 8.88 6.03
CA GLN A 42 9.37 9.33 4.64
C GLN A 42 9.24 8.16 3.66
N GLU A 43 8.27 7.28 3.90
CA GLU A 43 7.93 6.15 3.03
C GLU A 43 8.97 5.03 2.93
N THR A 44 10.05 5.09 3.71
CA THR A 44 11.11 4.08 3.81
C THR A 44 11.11 3.37 5.16
N THR A 45 11.69 2.17 5.20
CA THR A 45 11.89 1.41 6.43
C THR A 45 13.34 0.95 6.61
N CYS A 46 13.61 0.32 7.74
CA CYS A 46 14.92 -0.16 8.14
C CYS A 46 14.87 -1.62 8.62
N ASP A 47 16.02 -2.22 8.85
CA ASP A 47 16.12 -3.60 9.33
C ASP A 47 15.46 -3.78 10.70
N ALA A 48 15.53 -2.76 11.56
CA ALA A 48 14.81 -2.75 12.83
C ALA A 48 13.28 -2.75 12.64
N GLY A 49 12.77 -2.03 11.63
CA GLY A 49 11.35 -2.01 11.28
C GLY A 49 10.86 -3.41 10.88
N ILE A 50 11.57 -4.06 9.97
CA ILE A 50 11.24 -5.42 9.52
C ILE A 50 11.32 -6.41 10.70
N ALA A 51 12.34 -6.28 11.54
CA ALA A 51 12.50 -7.11 12.73
C ALA A 51 11.38 -6.89 13.78
N ALA A 52 10.70 -5.74 13.77
CA ALA A 52 9.59 -5.45 14.67
C ALA A 52 8.25 -6.10 14.24
N LEU A 53 8.10 -6.51 12.97
CA LEU A 53 6.85 -7.05 12.43
C LEU A 53 6.26 -8.22 13.26
N PRO A 54 7.04 -9.21 13.75
CA PRO A 54 6.50 -10.26 14.62
C PRO A 54 5.93 -9.76 15.95
N THR A 55 6.56 -8.74 16.55
CA THR A 55 6.05 -8.12 17.78
C THR A 55 4.80 -7.31 17.49
N LEU A 56 4.80 -6.51 16.42
CA LEU A 56 3.61 -5.76 15.98
C LEU A 56 2.43 -6.69 15.67
N ALA A 57 2.67 -7.87 15.09
CA ALA A 57 1.64 -8.89 14.87
C ALA A 57 1.06 -9.46 16.18
N SER A 58 1.84 -9.44 17.27
CA SER A 58 1.35 -9.82 18.60
C SER A 58 0.51 -8.69 19.21
N LEU A 59 0.97 -7.45 19.08
CA LEU A 59 0.26 -6.24 19.53
C LEU A 59 -1.04 -6.00 18.77
N SER A 60 -1.11 -6.36 17.49
CA SER A 60 -2.31 -6.24 16.65
C SER A 60 -3.46 -7.18 17.08
N ARG A 61 -3.22 -8.07 18.06
CA ARG A 61 -4.24 -8.94 18.65
C ARG A 61 -4.67 -8.50 20.03
N HIS A 62 -4.11 -7.40 20.54
CA HIS A 62 -4.45 -6.87 21.84
C HIS A 62 -5.92 -6.39 21.87
N THR A 63 -6.58 -6.54 23.01
CA THR A 63 -7.99 -6.13 23.18
C THR A 63 -8.14 -4.60 23.29
N ASN A 64 -7.11 -3.94 23.84
CA ASN A 64 -7.03 -2.47 23.87
C ASN A 64 -6.82 -1.91 22.45
N ARG A 65 -7.78 -1.09 21.98
CA ARG A 65 -7.70 -0.42 20.67
C ARG A 65 -6.50 0.53 20.57
N ALA A 66 -6.08 1.16 21.65
CA ALA A 66 -4.91 2.04 21.69
C ALA A 66 -3.56 1.30 21.46
N VAL A 67 -3.57 -0.05 21.54
CA VAL A 67 -2.41 -0.88 21.23
C VAL A 67 -2.56 -1.50 19.84
N ARG A 68 -3.74 -2.08 19.57
CA ARG A 68 -3.99 -2.82 18.34
C ARG A 68 -3.95 -1.95 17.09
N LEU A 69 -4.58 -0.77 17.14
CA LEU A 69 -4.73 0.08 15.97
C LEU A 69 -3.39 0.62 15.45
N PRO A 70 -2.54 1.26 16.30
CA PRO A 70 -1.23 1.73 15.84
C PRO A 70 -0.31 0.59 15.40
N ALA A 71 -0.43 -0.59 16.01
CA ALA A 71 0.34 -1.77 15.61
C ALA A 71 0.06 -2.19 14.15
N VAL A 72 -1.23 -2.22 13.77
CA VAL A 72 -1.65 -2.53 12.40
C VAL A 72 -1.15 -1.46 11.42
N GLU A 73 -1.32 -0.19 11.79
CA GLU A 73 -0.93 0.93 10.95
C GLU A 73 0.58 0.95 10.67
N LEU A 74 1.40 0.93 11.73
CA LEU A 74 2.85 0.95 11.61
C LEU A 74 3.38 -0.29 10.87
N ALA A 75 2.80 -1.46 11.12
CA ALA A 75 3.19 -2.68 10.42
C ALA A 75 2.88 -2.61 8.91
N GLY A 76 1.73 -2.05 8.54
CA GLY A 76 1.39 -1.80 7.15
C GLY A 76 2.39 -0.86 6.46
N ALA A 77 2.78 0.22 7.14
CA ALA A 77 3.76 1.18 6.63
C ALA A 77 5.16 0.55 6.44
N ILE A 78 5.65 -0.19 7.44
CA ILE A 78 6.94 -0.91 7.39
C ILE A 78 6.93 -1.95 6.27
N PHE A 79 5.93 -2.82 6.23
CA PHE A 79 5.89 -3.91 5.26
C PHE A 79 5.72 -3.38 3.83
N GLY A 80 4.86 -2.38 3.63
CA GLY A 80 4.67 -1.71 2.35
C GLY A 80 5.97 -1.08 1.83
N ALA A 81 6.66 -0.30 2.68
CA ALA A 81 7.95 0.30 2.36
C ALA A 81 8.99 -0.77 1.98
N GLY A 82 9.12 -1.83 2.78
CA GLY A 82 10.07 -2.90 2.51
C GLY A 82 9.81 -3.63 1.18
N LEU A 83 8.54 -3.84 0.80
CA LEU A 83 8.21 -4.40 -0.52
C LEU A 83 8.59 -3.47 -1.67
N ARG A 84 8.36 -2.16 -1.55
CA ARG A 84 8.76 -1.17 -2.58
C ARG A 84 10.26 -1.05 -2.72
N GLU A 85 10.99 -1.19 -1.62
CA GLU A 85 12.46 -1.29 -1.61
C GLU A 85 12.98 -2.59 -2.25
N GLY A 86 12.10 -3.48 -2.73
CA GLY A 86 12.47 -4.73 -3.38
C GLY A 86 12.98 -5.79 -2.40
N ARG A 87 12.73 -5.63 -1.10
CA ARG A 87 13.13 -6.63 -0.11
C ARG A 87 12.26 -7.89 -0.27
N PRO A 88 12.83 -9.09 -0.14
CA PRO A 88 12.13 -10.35 -0.37
C PRO A 88 11.23 -10.75 0.81
N LEU A 89 10.40 -9.83 1.30
CA LEU A 89 9.60 -10.02 2.52
C LEU A 89 8.48 -11.05 2.33
N LYS A 90 8.00 -11.24 1.08
CA LYS A 90 6.99 -12.27 0.75
C LYS A 90 7.59 -13.67 0.78
N GLU A 91 8.88 -13.79 0.50
CA GLU A 91 9.64 -15.05 0.48
C GLU A 91 10.23 -15.41 1.84
N THR A 92 10.34 -14.45 2.77
CA THR A 92 10.82 -14.68 4.14
C THR A 92 9.82 -15.49 4.96
N GLU A 93 10.10 -16.78 5.16
CA GLU A 93 9.24 -17.74 5.85
C GLU A 93 8.89 -17.30 7.28
N GLU A 94 9.82 -16.67 8.00
CA GLU A 94 9.61 -16.17 9.36
C GLU A 94 8.55 -15.05 9.43
N LEU A 95 8.36 -14.30 8.34
CA LEU A 95 7.39 -13.20 8.25
C LEU A 95 6.02 -13.67 7.77
N ARG A 96 5.91 -14.84 7.14
CA ARG A 96 4.66 -15.36 6.58
C ARG A 96 3.52 -15.39 7.60
N ARG A 97 3.78 -15.91 8.80
CA ARG A 97 2.77 -15.96 9.87
C ARG A 97 2.47 -14.57 10.47
N PRO A 98 3.46 -13.76 10.89
CA PRO A 98 3.23 -12.39 11.34
C PRO A 98 2.41 -11.55 10.36
N VAL A 99 2.75 -11.56 9.07
CA VAL A 99 2.06 -10.77 8.04
C VAL A 99 0.61 -11.24 7.86
N ALA A 100 0.36 -12.55 7.84
CA ALA A 100 -1.00 -13.09 7.78
C ALA A 100 -1.83 -12.66 9.01
N MET A 101 -1.24 -12.66 10.21
CA MET A 101 -1.88 -12.17 11.43
C MET A 101 -2.20 -10.68 11.34
N LEU A 102 -1.25 -9.87 10.87
CA LEU A 102 -1.42 -8.43 10.67
C LEU A 102 -2.52 -8.13 9.64
N SER A 103 -2.56 -8.83 8.50
CA SER A 103 -3.61 -8.66 7.49
C SER A 103 -5.00 -9.01 8.05
N ALA A 104 -5.11 -10.08 8.84
CA ALA A 104 -6.34 -10.44 9.52
C ALA A 104 -6.75 -9.38 10.57
N SER A 105 -5.80 -8.87 11.36
CA SER A 105 -6.05 -7.76 12.29
C SER A 105 -6.48 -6.49 11.56
N ALA A 106 -5.90 -6.18 10.40
CA ALA A 106 -6.30 -5.05 9.57
C ALA A 106 -7.76 -5.18 9.10
N ASP A 107 -8.15 -6.37 8.62
CA ASP A 107 -9.54 -6.63 8.24
C ASP A 107 -10.52 -6.52 9.42
N GLN A 108 -10.11 -7.01 10.61
CA GLN A 108 -10.89 -6.83 11.83
C GLN A 108 -11.06 -5.34 12.15
N CYS A 109 -9.99 -4.54 12.08
CA CYS A 109 -10.06 -3.11 12.32
C CYS A 109 -11.00 -2.42 11.32
N LEU A 110 -10.99 -2.80 10.05
CA LEU A 110 -11.90 -2.27 9.03
C LEU A 110 -13.38 -2.57 9.35
N SER A 111 -13.67 -3.78 9.83
CA SER A 111 -15.04 -4.19 10.19
C SER A 111 -15.64 -3.37 11.34
N GLU A 112 -14.80 -2.76 12.18
CA GLU A 112 -15.22 -1.83 13.25
C GLU A 112 -15.57 -0.43 12.73
N ARG A 113 -15.38 -0.18 11.42
CA ARG A 113 -15.65 1.10 10.74
C ARG A 113 -15.03 2.31 11.47
N PRO A 114 -13.71 2.30 11.70
CA PRO A 114 -13.02 3.42 12.34
C PRO A 114 -13.18 4.69 11.52
N ALA A 115 -13.04 5.84 12.17
CA ALA A 115 -13.04 7.15 11.51
C ALA A 115 -11.96 7.17 10.40
N ASP A 116 -10.76 6.68 10.71
CA ASP A 116 -9.62 6.59 9.80
C ASP A 116 -9.62 5.30 8.96
N TYR A 117 -10.78 4.92 8.38
CA TYR A 117 -10.93 3.69 7.60
C TYR A 117 -9.86 3.53 6.51
N ARG A 118 -9.53 4.64 5.81
CA ARG A 118 -8.53 4.67 4.75
C ARG A 118 -7.16 4.21 5.25
N THR A 119 -6.75 4.64 6.43
CA THR A 119 -5.46 4.26 7.03
C THR A 119 -5.33 2.74 7.18
N TYR A 120 -6.34 2.08 7.74
CA TYR A 120 -6.31 0.62 7.91
C TYR A 120 -6.51 -0.12 6.58
N PHE A 121 -7.18 0.50 5.62
CA PHE A 121 -7.36 -0.11 4.30
C PHE A 121 -6.04 -0.08 3.51
N ARG A 122 -5.28 1.01 3.60
CA ARG A 122 -3.91 1.10 3.08
C ARG A 122 -3.00 0.07 3.76
N ALA A 123 -3.05 -0.04 5.09
CA ALA A 123 -2.29 -1.06 5.81
C ALA A 123 -2.64 -2.48 5.32
N LYS A 124 -3.94 -2.77 5.15
CA LYS A 124 -4.40 -4.05 4.60
C LYS A 124 -3.87 -4.30 3.20
N LEU A 125 -3.94 -3.32 2.29
CA LEU A 125 -3.38 -3.44 0.93
C LEU A 125 -1.89 -3.78 0.93
N ALA A 126 -1.10 -3.08 1.74
CA ALA A 126 0.33 -3.34 1.84
C ALA A 126 0.62 -4.76 2.35
N LEU A 127 -0.05 -5.18 3.42
CA LEU A 127 0.07 -6.52 4.01
C LEU A 127 -0.41 -7.64 3.08
N ASP A 128 -1.42 -7.34 2.24
CA ASP A 128 -1.93 -8.23 1.20
C ASP A 128 -1.08 -8.20 -0.09
N GLY A 129 -0.01 -7.40 -0.10
CA GLY A 129 1.03 -7.43 -1.12
C GLY A 129 0.84 -6.46 -2.28
N PHE A 130 0.05 -5.39 -2.10
CA PHE A 130 -0.16 -4.28 -3.04
C PHE A 130 0.41 -2.97 -2.49
N PRO A 131 1.74 -2.86 -2.31
CA PRO A 131 2.35 -1.73 -1.64
C PRO A 131 2.31 -0.42 -2.45
N VAL A 132 2.29 -0.47 -3.79
CA VAL A 132 2.19 0.75 -4.59
C VAL A 132 0.76 1.27 -4.56
N LEU A 133 -0.23 0.39 -4.73
CA LEU A 133 -1.64 0.77 -4.57
C LEU A 133 -1.93 1.31 -3.17
N SER A 134 -1.30 0.76 -2.13
CA SER A 134 -1.44 1.25 -0.74
C SER A 134 -1.11 2.74 -0.61
N ASP A 135 -0.03 3.22 -1.23
CA ASP A 135 0.37 4.63 -1.14
C ASP A 135 -0.55 5.55 -1.94
N MET A 136 -0.90 5.13 -3.15
CA MET A 136 -1.71 5.96 -4.06
C MET A 136 -3.20 5.97 -3.73
N LEU A 137 -3.68 4.98 -2.95
CA LEU A 137 -5.09 4.87 -2.65
C LEU A 137 -5.57 6.09 -1.84
N ASP A 138 -6.51 6.86 -2.38
CA ASP A 138 -7.32 7.77 -1.58
C ASP A 138 -8.71 7.17 -1.28
N ASP A 139 -9.75 7.63 -1.96
CA ASP A 139 -11.12 7.12 -1.86
C ASP A 139 -11.75 6.78 -3.24
N PHE A 140 -10.94 6.84 -4.30
CA PHE A 140 -11.38 6.79 -5.69
C PHE A 140 -12.38 7.89 -6.08
N LEU A 141 -12.33 9.06 -5.44
CA LEU A 141 -13.02 10.26 -5.93
C LEU A 141 -12.43 10.72 -7.27
N ASP A 142 -11.10 10.81 -7.32
CA ASP A 142 -10.31 11.24 -8.48
C ASP A 142 -8.96 10.52 -8.51
N PHE A 143 -9.00 9.18 -8.51
CA PHE A 143 -7.76 8.39 -8.58
C PHE A 143 -7.18 8.51 -9.99
N CYS A 144 -5.93 8.94 -10.07
CA CYS A 144 -5.18 8.99 -11.31
C CYS A 144 -3.76 8.48 -11.08
N CYS A 145 -3.28 7.63 -11.97
CA CYS A 145 -1.89 7.20 -11.98
C CYS A 145 -1.40 6.93 -13.40
N ASP A 146 -0.10 7.03 -13.59
CA ASP A 146 0.55 6.63 -14.83
C ASP A 146 1.18 5.24 -14.68
N VAL A 147 0.97 4.39 -15.67
CA VAL A 147 1.58 3.06 -15.74
C VAL A 147 2.20 2.84 -17.12
N PRO A 148 3.34 2.14 -17.22
CA PRO A 148 3.90 1.79 -18.51
C PRO A 148 3.05 0.69 -19.18
N CYS A 149 2.78 0.82 -20.47
CA CYS A 149 2.25 -0.29 -21.25
C CYS A 149 3.25 -1.45 -21.26
N PRO A 150 2.86 -2.68 -20.91
CA PRO A 150 3.80 -3.81 -20.87
C PRO A 150 4.26 -4.27 -22.26
N GLN A 151 3.69 -3.76 -23.36
CA GLN A 151 4.07 -4.11 -24.73
C GLN A 151 4.93 -3.06 -25.42
N CYS A 152 4.51 -1.79 -25.40
CA CYS A 152 5.24 -0.71 -26.07
C CYS A 152 5.95 0.27 -25.13
N SER A 153 5.82 0.09 -23.81
CA SER A 153 6.38 0.95 -22.76
C SER A 153 5.86 2.40 -22.70
N ASP A 154 4.92 2.79 -23.57
CA ASP A 154 4.27 4.10 -23.50
C ASP A 154 3.61 4.32 -22.14
N LYS A 155 3.68 5.57 -21.67
CA LYS A 155 3.06 6.02 -20.43
C LYS A 155 1.55 6.15 -20.64
N VAL A 156 0.79 5.25 -20.03
CA VAL A 156 -0.67 5.23 -20.07
C VAL A 156 -1.20 5.82 -18.77
N SER A 157 -2.00 6.89 -18.87
CA SER A 157 -2.71 7.45 -17.72
C SER A 157 -3.95 6.61 -17.44
N ILE A 158 -4.16 6.26 -16.17
CA ILE A 158 -5.29 5.49 -15.67
C ILE A 158 -6.10 6.40 -14.76
N VAL A 159 -7.35 6.64 -15.11
CA VAL A 159 -8.28 7.48 -14.35
C VAL A 159 -9.43 6.63 -13.84
N ILE A 160 -9.71 6.72 -12.53
CA ILE A 160 -10.79 5.99 -11.85
C ILE A 160 -11.47 6.94 -10.85
N GLY A 161 -12.71 7.31 -11.12
CA GLY A 161 -13.47 8.10 -10.15
C GLY A 161 -14.83 8.54 -10.63
N ASP A 162 -15.27 9.68 -10.11
CA ASP A 162 -16.56 10.29 -10.45
C ASP A 162 -16.54 10.93 -11.86
N TYR A 163 -15.36 11.29 -12.36
CA TYR A 163 -15.16 11.87 -13.69
C TYR A 163 -15.03 10.84 -14.82
N GLY A 164 -14.99 9.55 -14.49
CA GLY A 164 -14.90 8.45 -15.45
C GLY A 164 -13.97 7.34 -15.00
N CYS A 165 -13.96 6.26 -15.78
CA CYS A 165 -13.02 5.16 -15.62
C CYS A 165 -12.43 4.82 -16.99
N TYR A 166 -11.23 5.30 -17.29
CA TYR A 166 -10.62 5.13 -18.61
C TYR A 166 -9.09 5.07 -18.53
N SER A 167 -8.49 4.59 -19.62
CA SER A 167 -7.09 4.78 -19.94
C SER A 167 -6.92 5.79 -21.08
N SER A 168 -5.86 6.57 -21.06
CA SER A 168 -5.53 7.55 -22.11
C SER A 168 -4.02 7.65 -22.32
N ILE A 169 -3.63 8.16 -23.48
CA ILE A 169 -2.28 8.70 -23.69
C ILE A 169 -2.39 10.20 -23.48
N ARG A 170 -1.67 10.72 -22.50
CA ARG A 170 -1.75 12.13 -22.13
C ARG A 170 -0.99 12.99 -23.14
N ASP A 171 -1.70 13.88 -23.80
CA ASP A 171 -1.09 14.95 -24.59
C ASP A 171 -0.81 16.15 -23.68
N TRP A 172 0.37 16.76 -23.85
CA TRP A 172 0.80 17.87 -23.00
C TRP A 172 -0.11 19.11 -23.11
N ASN A 173 -0.66 19.38 -24.30
CA ASN A 173 -1.47 20.57 -24.57
C ASN A 173 -2.97 20.28 -24.45
N LEU A 174 -3.40 19.08 -24.81
CA LEU A 174 -4.81 18.70 -24.92
C LEU A 174 -5.31 17.86 -23.74
N GLY A 175 -4.41 17.40 -22.86
CA GLY A 175 -4.76 16.54 -21.74
C GLY A 175 -5.06 15.11 -22.19
N ASP A 176 -6.10 14.49 -21.62
CA ASP A 176 -6.47 13.12 -21.95
C ASP A 176 -7.19 13.04 -23.29
N VAL A 177 -6.43 12.75 -24.34
CA VAL A 177 -6.97 12.59 -25.70
C VAL A 177 -7.33 11.12 -25.93
N HIS A 178 -8.50 10.89 -26.54
CA HIS A 178 -9.01 9.55 -26.86
C HIS A 178 -9.12 8.60 -25.66
N PRO A 179 -9.94 8.93 -24.63
CA PRO A 179 -10.14 8.06 -23.48
C PRO A 179 -10.77 6.73 -23.92
N ILE A 180 -10.13 5.62 -23.52
CA ILE A 180 -10.60 4.26 -23.76
C ILE A 180 -11.17 3.71 -22.45
N PRO A 181 -12.45 3.30 -22.39
CA PRO A 181 -13.04 2.81 -21.16
C PRO A 181 -12.28 1.62 -20.55
N LEU A 182 -12.04 1.66 -19.23
CA LEU A 182 -11.51 0.52 -18.50
C LEU A 182 -12.51 -0.63 -18.51
N ARG A 183 -12.00 -1.85 -18.44
CA ARG A 183 -12.81 -3.06 -18.28
C ARG A 183 -12.77 -3.47 -16.80
N PRO A 184 -13.82 -3.17 -16.01
CA PRO A 184 -13.83 -3.57 -14.62
C PRO A 184 -13.84 -5.10 -14.50
N ALA A 185 -13.06 -5.63 -13.56
CA ALA A 185 -13.15 -7.04 -13.20
C ALA A 185 -14.50 -7.34 -12.55
N SER A 186 -15.07 -8.49 -12.91
CA SER A 186 -16.18 -9.07 -12.17
C SER A 186 -15.71 -9.43 -10.77
N PRO A 187 -16.43 -9.06 -9.69
CA PRO A 187 -16.06 -9.44 -8.33
C PRO A 187 -15.85 -10.95 -8.13
N ASN A 188 -16.57 -11.78 -8.89
CA ASN A 188 -16.48 -13.24 -8.82
C ASN A 188 -15.21 -13.79 -9.51
N ASP A 189 -14.62 -13.03 -10.43
CA ASP A 189 -13.46 -13.44 -11.23
C ASP A 189 -12.14 -12.90 -10.65
N LEU A 190 -12.21 -12.07 -9.60
CA LEU A 190 -11.05 -11.57 -8.86
C LEU A 190 -10.25 -12.72 -8.24
N ARG A 191 -8.94 -12.57 -8.07
CA ARG A 191 -8.14 -13.53 -7.30
C ARG A 191 -8.49 -13.44 -5.81
N HIS A 192 -8.24 -14.51 -5.04
CA HIS A 192 -8.63 -14.63 -3.63
C HIS A 192 -8.34 -13.38 -2.76
N VAL A 193 -7.14 -12.81 -2.85
CA VAL A 193 -6.79 -11.59 -2.08
C VAL A 193 -7.57 -10.36 -2.56
N GLN A 194 -7.74 -10.20 -3.87
CA GLN A 194 -8.49 -9.10 -4.47
C GLN A 194 -9.99 -9.19 -4.11
N GLN A 195 -10.55 -10.41 -4.12
CA GLN A 195 -11.91 -10.68 -3.66
C GLN A 195 -12.09 -10.26 -2.20
N HIS A 196 -11.15 -10.59 -1.32
CA HIS A 196 -11.22 -10.20 0.09
C HIS A 196 -11.20 -8.68 0.28
N LEU A 197 -10.36 -7.95 -0.45
CA LEU A 197 -10.32 -6.49 -0.41
C LEU A 197 -11.63 -5.87 -0.89
N HIS A 198 -12.19 -6.37 -1.99
CA HIS A 198 -13.48 -5.92 -2.50
C HIS A 198 -14.62 -6.24 -1.52
N HIS A 199 -14.66 -7.46 -0.95
CA HIS A 199 -15.66 -7.85 0.04
C HIS A 199 -15.57 -7.01 1.32
N ALA A 200 -14.39 -6.67 1.80
CA ALA A 200 -14.23 -5.76 2.93
C ALA A 200 -14.86 -4.39 2.63
N ALA A 201 -14.56 -3.80 1.47
CA ALA A 201 -15.16 -2.51 1.07
C ALA A 201 -16.70 -2.58 0.98
N VAL A 202 -17.26 -3.68 0.46
CA VAL A 202 -18.73 -3.89 0.40
C VAL A 202 -19.33 -4.07 1.79
N ARG A 203 -18.77 -4.96 2.61
CA ARG A 203 -19.20 -5.23 4.01
C ARG A 203 -19.23 -3.94 4.84
N ASP A 204 -18.23 -3.09 4.63
CA ASP A 204 -18.03 -1.88 5.42
C ASP A 204 -18.76 -0.66 4.85
N ALA A 205 -19.63 -0.87 3.86
CA ALA A 205 -20.45 0.16 3.20
C ALA A 205 -19.61 1.29 2.58
N ARG A 206 -18.54 0.92 1.87
CA ARG A 206 -17.66 1.82 1.12
C ARG A 206 -17.88 1.65 -0.39
N PRO A 207 -18.99 2.15 -0.97
CA PRO A 207 -19.38 1.87 -2.35
C PRO A 207 -18.38 2.42 -3.38
N ARG A 208 -17.81 3.61 -3.15
CA ARG A 208 -16.78 4.19 -4.03
C ARG A 208 -15.53 3.33 -4.08
N LEU A 209 -15.05 2.91 -2.91
CA LEU A 209 -13.90 2.02 -2.79
C LEU A 209 -14.15 0.68 -3.47
N ALA A 210 -15.30 0.05 -3.21
CA ALA A 210 -15.68 -1.21 -3.86
C ALA A 210 -15.70 -1.08 -5.40
N ARG A 211 -16.31 -0.02 -5.93
CA ARG A 211 -16.31 0.29 -7.37
C ARG A 211 -14.90 0.55 -7.90
N GLY A 212 -14.07 1.31 -7.20
CA GLY A 212 -12.70 1.61 -7.63
C GLY A 212 -11.85 0.36 -7.74
N LEU A 213 -11.97 -0.56 -6.77
CA LEU A 213 -11.24 -1.83 -6.77
C LEU A 213 -11.57 -2.72 -7.97
N THR A 214 -12.81 -2.74 -8.46
CA THR A 214 -13.11 -3.52 -9.68
C THR A 214 -12.40 -2.98 -10.91
N HIS A 215 -12.16 -1.66 -10.98
CA HIS A 215 -11.42 -1.05 -12.08
C HIS A 215 -9.91 -1.24 -11.93
N VAL A 216 -9.35 -1.05 -10.73
CA VAL A 216 -7.92 -1.28 -10.47
C VAL A 216 -7.51 -2.73 -10.69
N PHE A 217 -8.38 -3.68 -10.31
CA PHE A 217 -8.13 -5.11 -10.56
C PHE A 217 -8.60 -5.58 -11.93
N GLY A 218 -9.16 -4.69 -12.74
CA GLY A 218 -9.55 -4.94 -14.13
C GLY A 218 -8.42 -4.65 -15.12
N ASP A 219 -8.84 -4.38 -16.35
CA ASP A 219 -7.94 -4.18 -17.48
C ASP A 219 -8.07 -2.79 -18.11
N ALA A 220 -6.95 -2.29 -18.61
CA ALA A 220 -6.83 -1.11 -19.44
C ALA A 220 -6.47 -1.49 -20.89
N THR A 221 -6.63 -0.55 -21.82
CA THR A 221 -6.18 -0.68 -23.21
C THR A 221 -5.22 0.46 -23.53
N CYS A 222 -4.05 0.12 -24.08
CA CYS A 222 -3.09 1.12 -24.52
C CYS A 222 -3.60 1.86 -25.77
N GLY A 223 -3.65 3.19 -25.73
CA GLY A 223 -4.08 4.00 -26.88
C GLY A 223 -3.08 4.03 -28.06
N THR A 224 -1.86 3.53 -27.88
CA THR A 224 -0.84 3.49 -28.94
C THR A 224 -0.78 2.16 -29.68
N CYS A 225 -0.78 1.04 -28.94
CA CYS A 225 -0.57 -0.29 -29.52
C CYS A 225 -1.77 -1.24 -29.35
N ASP A 226 -2.89 -0.76 -28.82
CA ASP A 226 -4.12 -1.52 -28.55
C ASP A 226 -3.97 -2.72 -27.61
N ALA A 227 -2.80 -2.88 -26.97
CA ALA A 227 -2.57 -3.94 -26.02
C ALA A 227 -3.49 -3.79 -24.79
N VAL A 228 -4.17 -4.88 -24.45
CA VAL A 228 -4.96 -4.99 -23.21
C VAL A 228 -4.06 -5.51 -22.10
N PHE A 229 -4.10 -4.87 -20.93
CA PHE A 229 -3.26 -5.26 -19.80
C PHE A 229 -3.95 -5.00 -18.46
N SER A 230 -3.54 -5.78 -17.44
CA SER A 230 -4.02 -5.63 -16.07
C SER A 230 -3.48 -4.36 -15.43
N VAL A 231 -4.38 -3.50 -14.95
CA VAL A 231 -4.02 -2.22 -14.32
C VAL A 231 -3.13 -2.46 -13.11
N ILE A 232 -3.57 -3.30 -12.16
CA ILE A 232 -2.79 -3.60 -10.95
C ILE A 232 -1.42 -4.20 -11.26
N SER A 233 -1.31 -5.02 -12.31
CA SER A 233 -0.02 -5.63 -12.66
C SER A 233 0.95 -4.58 -13.18
N ALA A 234 0.50 -3.68 -14.05
CA ALA A 234 1.32 -2.57 -14.53
C ALA A 234 1.68 -1.59 -13.40
N LEU A 235 0.75 -1.38 -12.47
CA LEU A 235 0.91 -0.49 -11.31
C LEU A 235 1.99 -0.98 -10.34
N GLU A 236 1.96 -2.26 -9.98
CA GLU A 236 2.92 -2.86 -9.03
C GLU A 236 4.26 -3.21 -9.69
N THR A 237 4.34 -3.18 -11.03
CA THR A 237 5.60 -3.31 -11.79
C THR A 237 6.27 -1.95 -12.01
N ARG A 238 5.64 -0.84 -11.57
CA ARG A 238 6.16 0.51 -11.77
C ARG A 238 7.57 0.60 -11.18
N PRO A 239 8.60 0.98 -11.97
CA PRO A 239 9.89 1.34 -11.42
C PRO A 239 9.67 2.51 -10.46
N THR A 240 10.20 2.41 -9.24
CA THR A 240 10.19 3.50 -8.26
C THR A 240 10.59 4.82 -8.94
N PRO A 241 9.83 5.91 -8.77
CA PRO A 241 10.17 7.20 -9.36
C PRO A 241 11.30 7.85 -8.55
N PHE A 242 12.51 7.32 -8.68
CA PHE A 242 13.74 8.04 -8.41
C PHE A 242 14.44 8.22 -9.75
N GLY A 243 13.96 9.17 -10.55
CA GLY A 243 14.49 9.42 -11.89
C GLY A 243 13.86 10.55 -12.71
N GLU A 244 12.71 11.11 -12.32
CA GLU A 244 12.11 12.26 -13.01
C GLU A 244 12.26 13.52 -12.15
N SER A 245 13.49 14.02 -11.99
CA SER A 245 13.77 15.41 -11.56
C SER A 245 15.22 15.83 -11.84
N ALA A 246 15.71 15.58 -13.07
CA ALA A 246 17.01 16.11 -13.51
C ALA A 246 17.00 16.79 -14.90
N GLU A 247 15.88 16.82 -15.63
CA GLU A 247 15.80 17.48 -16.95
C GLU A 247 15.14 18.87 -16.96
N GLU A 248 14.78 19.44 -15.80
CA GLU A 248 14.22 20.81 -15.71
C GLU A 248 15.24 21.90 -15.32
N ALA A 249 16.55 21.61 -15.30
CA ALA A 249 17.58 22.60 -14.92
C ALA A 249 18.67 22.88 -15.97
N ALA A 250 18.47 22.50 -17.23
CA ALA A 250 19.45 22.76 -18.31
C ALA A 250 18.91 23.65 -19.45
N GLY A 251 17.87 24.44 -19.18
CA GLY A 251 17.25 25.34 -20.15
C GLY A 251 16.97 26.74 -19.61
N ALA A 252 18.01 27.43 -19.11
CA ALA A 252 18.02 28.88 -18.93
C ALA A 252 19.45 29.43 -19.07
#